data_AF-A0A7U9MTX6-F1
#
_entry.id   AF-A0A7U9MTX6-F1
#
_cell.length_a   1.000
_cell.length_b   1.000
_cell.length_c   1.000
_cell.angle_alpha   90.00
_cell.angle_beta   90.00
_cell.angle_gamma   90.00
#
_symmetry.space_group_name_H-M   'P 1'
#
loop_
_entity.id
_entity.type
_entity.pdbx_description
1 polymer ?
#
loop_
_entity_poly.entity_id
_entity_poly.type
_entity_poly.pdbx_seq_one_letter_code
_entity_poly.pdbx_strand_id
1 'polypeptide(L)'
;MADNKFSTLFSFYDGDYKDERACWQKHGVKILDVDEAGNVKFIVYGYMNRGRHEGEVGISVYYFNGMMNTVEELLYVPDGSSYEVLHAELEELAYVNRAETFFFMHKGVVYAVDLGDRTYETMVSELREESYRVSDSNRMVVWQTGDNLYQCEKLILMNLNTKAKTEIKAGNGEYIAPLGFMNEDLIYGVARKEDVVRSNTGNIIFPMYCVRIQNENGKVLKTYEEPGVYVIGSEIQENQINLTRLRKEESGIYVEAEDDQIVSTKIESGGSNTLETVAVDVYGKIAQIAVKGVIDVGGIKKLTPKEVLFEGGREIALQNNNTDVPRYYVYGKNGVEGIFTDEGNAINKAYDLSGTVINEKGAYVWIRGNRSIKNQIMAIKGATITEEKNSLAVCLDTMLQYEGIMRNTEYMLNRGDTIVEILGENLEGARVLDLTGCSLDAVLYYINKDIPVLASLNDGNAVLIIGFNELNTVLMDPLVGEPFKKGMNDSTEMFEENGNRFITYMKE
;
A
#
# COMPACT_ATOMS: atom_id res chain seq x y z
N MET A 1 18.76 16.76 -38.22
CA MET A 1 19.81 15.89 -37.68
C MET A 1 19.56 15.82 -36.19
N ALA A 2 19.29 14.64 -35.63
CA ALA A 2 19.37 14.48 -34.18
C ALA A 2 20.82 14.78 -33.79
N ASP A 3 21.02 15.70 -32.85
CA ASP A 3 22.36 16.02 -32.36
C ASP A 3 22.96 14.72 -31.80
N ASN A 4 24.06 14.23 -32.39
CA ASN A 4 24.72 12.98 -32.01
C ASN A 4 25.42 13.13 -30.65
N LYS A 5 24.64 13.27 -29.58
CA LYS A 5 25.06 13.63 -28.22
C LYS A 5 24.54 12.59 -27.22
N PHE A 6 25.34 12.31 -26.20
CA PHE A 6 24.98 11.50 -25.06
C PHE A 6 25.32 12.27 -23.79
N SER A 7 24.32 12.71 -23.03
CA SER A 7 24.50 13.56 -21.84
C SER A 7 24.29 12.78 -20.55
N THR A 8 25.25 12.86 -19.63
CA THR A 8 25.08 12.32 -18.26
C THR A 8 24.42 13.40 -17.41
N LEU A 9 23.09 13.32 -17.24
CA LEU A 9 22.34 14.35 -16.53
C LEU A 9 22.63 14.41 -15.04
N PHE A 10 22.91 13.25 -14.43
CA PHE A 10 23.17 13.14 -13.01
C PHE A 10 24.07 11.94 -12.71
N SER A 11 24.98 12.08 -11.75
CA SER A 11 25.71 10.98 -11.12
C SER A 11 26.33 11.44 -9.81
N PHE A 12 26.25 10.62 -8.77
CA PHE A 12 27.07 10.80 -7.57
C PHE A 12 28.48 10.21 -7.72
N TYR A 13 28.70 9.35 -8.72
CA TYR A 13 29.99 8.71 -8.94
C TYR A 13 30.96 9.71 -9.57
N ASP A 14 32.15 9.78 -9.02
CA ASP A 14 33.26 10.59 -9.55
C ASP A 14 34.29 9.77 -10.33
N GLY A 15 34.01 8.48 -10.53
CA GLY A 15 34.88 7.52 -11.19
C GLY A 15 35.73 6.69 -10.24
N ASP A 16 35.79 7.02 -8.94
CA ASP A 16 36.35 6.13 -7.92
C ASP A 16 35.26 5.26 -7.30
N TYR A 17 35.05 4.09 -7.88
CA TYR A 17 34.05 3.12 -7.43
C TYR A 17 34.39 2.41 -6.11
N LYS A 18 35.45 2.85 -5.41
CA LYS A 18 35.82 2.33 -4.09
C LYS A 18 35.41 3.26 -2.94
N ASP A 19 35.06 4.52 -3.22
CA ASP A 19 34.55 5.41 -2.17
C ASP A 19 33.08 5.07 -1.89
N GLU A 20 32.85 4.34 -0.81
CA GLU A 20 31.51 3.93 -0.38
C GLU A 20 30.56 5.13 -0.21
N ARG A 21 31.08 6.32 0.11
CA ARG A 21 30.26 7.54 0.23
C ARG A 21 29.69 7.98 -1.12
N ALA A 22 30.43 7.81 -2.21
CA ALA A 22 29.95 8.10 -3.56
C ALA A 22 29.10 6.95 -4.13
N CYS A 23 29.37 5.72 -3.69
CA CYS A 23 28.76 4.50 -4.23
C CYS A 23 27.57 3.94 -3.43
N TRP A 24 27.13 4.62 -2.38
CA TRP A 24 25.99 4.20 -1.57
C TRP A 24 24.69 4.21 -2.38
N GLN A 25 24.04 3.05 -2.49
CA GLN A 25 22.86 2.83 -3.36
C GLN A 25 21.54 3.02 -2.60
N LYS A 26 21.42 4.12 -1.85
CA LYS A 26 20.19 4.50 -1.14
C LYS A 26 19.59 5.78 -1.71
N HIS A 27 19.60 5.88 -3.03
CA HIS A 27 18.94 6.94 -3.78
C HIS A 27 18.35 6.37 -5.08
N GLY A 28 17.35 7.05 -5.61
CA GLY A 28 16.75 6.76 -6.90
C GLY A 28 16.76 7.99 -7.81
N VAL A 29 16.63 7.74 -9.11
CA VAL A 29 16.47 8.80 -10.12
C VAL A 29 15.25 8.45 -10.95
N LYS A 30 14.31 9.38 -11.10
CA LYS A 30 13.09 9.19 -11.89
C LYS A 30 12.90 10.35 -12.86
N ILE A 31 12.77 10.02 -14.14
CA ILE A 31 12.43 11.00 -15.19
C ILE A 31 10.94 11.31 -15.06
N LEU A 32 10.60 12.59 -15.01
CA LEU A 32 9.23 13.07 -14.86
C LEU A 32 8.66 13.58 -16.18
N ASP A 33 9.49 14.26 -16.98
CA ASP A 33 9.09 14.79 -18.28
C ASP A 33 10.31 14.95 -19.21
N VAL A 34 10.08 14.75 -20.51
CA VAL A 34 11.05 14.98 -21.58
C VAL A 34 10.34 15.70 -22.72
N ASP A 35 10.83 16.88 -23.09
CA ASP A 35 10.23 17.67 -24.18
C ASP A 35 10.91 17.42 -25.53
N GLU A 36 10.30 17.93 -26.60
CA GLU A 36 10.81 17.80 -27.98
C GLU A 36 12.15 18.53 -28.20
N ALA A 37 12.51 19.47 -27.33
CA ALA A 37 13.78 20.20 -27.37
C ALA A 37 14.91 19.45 -26.64
N GLY A 38 14.62 18.30 -26.03
CA GLY A 38 15.58 17.49 -25.28
C GLY A 38 15.85 18.06 -23.87
N ASN A 39 14.96 18.89 -23.36
CA ASN A 39 14.98 19.25 -21.95
C ASN A 39 14.35 18.13 -21.12
N VAL A 40 14.85 17.94 -19.90
CA VAL A 40 14.41 16.84 -19.03
C VAL A 40 14.12 17.37 -17.65
N LYS A 41 12.95 17.06 -17.11
CA LYS A 41 12.64 17.21 -15.69
C LYS A 41 12.73 15.85 -15.03
N PHE A 42 13.49 15.77 -13.95
CA PHE A 42 13.73 14.53 -13.24
C PHE A 42 13.89 14.80 -11.76
N ILE A 43 13.68 13.77 -10.94
CA ILE A 43 13.98 13.82 -9.51
C ILE A 43 15.16 12.92 -9.19
N VAL A 44 15.93 13.35 -8.21
CA VAL A 44 16.82 12.50 -7.42
C VAL A 44 16.23 12.45 -6.03
N TYR A 45 16.06 11.27 -5.46
CA TYR A 45 15.44 11.12 -4.15
C TYR A 45 16.15 10.07 -3.31
N GLY A 46 15.98 10.14 -2.00
CA GLY A 46 16.67 9.30 -1.04
C GLY A 46 17.89 10.01 -0.45
N TYR A 47 18.86 9.22 0.01
CA TYR A 47 20.08 9.70 0.63
C TYR A 47 21.00 10.36 -0.40
N MET A 48 21.30 11.63 -0.18
CA MET A 48 22.13 12.45 -1.05
C MET A 48 23.60 12.22 -0.72
N ASN A 49 24.28 11.45 -1.57
CA ASN A 49 25.67 11.04 -1.33
C ASN A 49 26.65 12.22 -1.31
N ARG A 50 26.37 13.28 -2.08
CA ARG A 50 27.26 14.43 -2.30
C ARG A 50 26.46 15.67 -2.71
N GLY A 51 27.12 16.83 -2.71
CA GLY A 51 26.56 18.08 -3.22
C GLY A 51 26.03 18.97 -2.11
N ARG A 52 25.07 19.85 -2.44
CA ARG A 52 24.54 20.85 -1.49
C ARG A 52 23.83 20.22 -0.28
N HIS A 53 23.23 19.05 -0.48
CA HIS A 53 22.43 18.32 0.51
C HIS A 53 23.14 17.05 0.99
N GLU A 54 24.49 16.99 0.90
CA GLU A 54 25.26 15.80 1.27
C GLU A 54 24.94 15.32 2.70
N GLY A 55 24.55 14.05 2.83
CA GLY A 55 24.18 13.43 4.11
C GLY A 55 22.71 13.53 4.47
N GLU A 56 21.91 14.23 3.68
CA GLU A 56 20.46 14.39 3.89
C GLU A 56 19.65 13.37 3.08
N VAL A 57 18.43 13.07 3.54
CA VAL A 57 17.42 12.35 2.76
C VAL A 57 16.38 13.34 2.28
N GLY A 58 15.99 13.26 1.02
CA GLY A 58 14.95 14.14 0.49
C GLY A 58 14.68 13.92 -0.98
N ILE A 59 14.00 14.87 -1.60
CA ILE A 59 13.64 14.89 -3.03
C ILE A 59 14.21 16.16 -3.65
N SER A 60 15.16 16.05 -4.56
CA SER A 60 15.60 17.15 -5.41
C SER A 60 14.92 17.06 -6.78
N VAL A 61 14.19 18.09 -7.18
CA VAL A 61 13.66 18.24 -8.55
C VAL A 61 14.67 19.01 -9.38
N TYR A 62 15.08 18.44 -10.50
CA TYR A 62 16.04 19.03 -11.43
C TYR A 62 15.41 19.33 -12.79
N TYR A 63 15.93 20.36 -13.43
CA TYR A 63 15.71 20.67 -14.83
C TYR A 63 17.02 20.66 -15.61
N PHE A 64 17.08 19.83 -16.63
CA PHE A 64 18.14 19.82 -17.62
C PHE A 64 17.72 20.60 -18.87
N ASN A 65 18.55 21.56 -19.28
CA ASN A 65 18.39 22.28 -20.54
C ASN A 65 19.30 21.66 -21.62
N GLY A 66 18.69 21.05 -22.64
CA GLY A 66 19.40 20.34 -23.72
C GLY A 66 20.22 21.25 -24.63
N MET A 67 19.79 22.51 -24.79
CA MET A 67 20.47 23.50 -25.63
C MET A 67 21.71 24.07 -24.95
N MET A 68 21.57 24.44 -23.68
CA MET A 68 22.64 25.04 -22.88
C MET A 68 23.58 23.98 -22.28
N ASN A 69 23.15 22.71 -22.25
CA ASN A 69 23.83 21.62 -21.56
C ASN A 69 24.09 21.99 -20.10
N THR A 70 23.02 22.36 -19.39
CA THR A 70 23.05 22.75 -17.98
C THR A 70 22.00 22.01 -17.17
N VAL A 71 22.30 21.74 -15.90
CA VAL A 71 21.36 21.19 -14.92
C VAL A 71 21.15 22.21 -13.80
N GLU A 72 19.91 22.41 -13.40
CA GLU A 72 19.50 23.32 -12.33
C GLU A 72 18.60 22.59 -11.34
N GLU A 73 18.88 22.72 -10.04
CA GLU A 73 17.95 22.30 -8.98
C GLU A 73 16.81 23.31 -8.87
N LEU A 74 15.58 22.83 -9.09
CA LEU A 74 14.37 23.65 -9.02
C LEU A 74 13.76 23.68 -7.62
N LEU A 75 13.86 22.57 -6.88
CA LEU A 75 13.25 22.35 -5.58
C LEU A 75 14.05 21.29 -4.81
N TYR A 76 14.15 21.45 -3.49
CA TYR A 76 14.53 20.41 -2.55
C TYR A 76 13.45 20.24 -1.47
N VAL A 77 13.05 19.00 -1.20
CA VAL A 77 12.13 18.65 -0.11
C VAL A 77 12.87 17.72 0.84
N PRO A 78 13.31 18.19 2.02
CA PRO A 78 13.95 17.34 3.01
C PRO A 78 12.94 16.36 3.59
N ASP A 79 13.40 15.14 3.89
CA ASP A 79 12.57 14.08 4.47
C ASP A 79 13.33 13.28 5.54
N GLY A 80 12.57 12.79 6.53
CA GLY A 80 13.11 12.00 7.64
C GLY A 80 12.97 10.49 7.48
N SER A 81 12.39 10.01 6.38
CA SER A 81 12.10 8.59 6.14
C SER A 81 13.33 7.88 5.55
N SER A 82 13.28 6.55 5.45
CA SER A 82 14.32 5.80 4.74
C SER A 82 14.17 5.95 3.22
N TYR A 83 15.25 5.66 2.47
CA TYR A 83 15.20 5.59 1.01
C TYR A 83 14.09 4.66 0.52
N GLU A 84 13.92 3.49 1.14
CA GLU A 84 12.95 2.49 0.70
C GLU A 84 11.51 2.97 0.87
N VAL A 85 11.21 3.69 1.96
CA VAL A 85 9.89 4.30 2.17
C VAL A 85 9.64 5.38 1.13
N LEU A 86 10.58 6.32 0.98
CA LEU A 86 10.44 7.41 0.03
C LEU A 86 10.35 6.92 -1.42
N HIS A 87 11.10 5.85 -1.75
CA HIS A 87 11.02 5.18 -3.04
C HIS A 87 9.62 4.63 -3.29
N ALA A 88 9.06 3.86 -2.34
CA ALA A 88 7.73 3.28 -2.48
C ALA A 88 6.65 4.36 -2.66
N GLU A 89 6.70 5.44 -1.86
CA GLU A 89 5.74 6.55 -1.98
C GLU A 89 5.85 7.28 -3.34
N LEU A 90 7.06 7.53 -3.84
CA LEU A 90 7.27 8.20 -5.13
C LEU A 90 6.97 7.30 -6.33
N GLU A 91 6.97 5.98 -6.13
CA GLU A 91 6.46 5.03 -7.12
C GLU A 91 4.93 5.07 -7.21
N GLU A 92 4.23 5.31 -6.09
CA GLU A 92 2.77 5.52 -6.11
C GLU A 92 2.37 6.80 -6.85
N LEU A 93 3.09 7.91 -6.63
CA LEU A 93 2.86 9.15 -7.38
C LEU A 93 4.08 10.07 -7.39
N ALA A 94 4.55 10.39 -8.59
CA ALA A 94 5.46 11.51 -8.85
C ALA A 94 5.22 12.04 -10.28
N TYR A 95 4.84 13.31 -10.41
CA TYR A 95 4.45 13.91 -11.69
C TYR A 95 4.76 15.41 -11.75
N VAL A 96 5.25 15.91 -12.87
CA VAL A 96 5.31 17.35 -13.14
C VAL A 96 4.41 17.70 -14.31
N ASN A 97 3.54 18.70 -14.13
CA ASN A 97 2.69 19.19 -15.20
C ASN A 97 3.35 20.31 -16.01
N ARG A 98 2.65 20.73 -17.08
CA ARG A 98 3.10 21.83 -17.96
C ARG A 98 3.13 23.20 -17.29
N ALA A 99 2.39 23.37 -16.19
CA ALA A 99 2.38 24.60 -15.38
C ALA A 99 3.47 24.60 -14.31
N GLU A 100 4.46 23.71 -14.41
CA GLU A 100 5.58 23.59 -13.47
C GLU A 100 5.15 23.31 -12.02
N THR A 101 4.05 22.57 -11.86
CA THR A 101 3.67 22.01 -10.57
C THR A 101 4.20 20.58 -10.44
N PHE A 102 4.95 20.30 -9.37
CA PHE A 102 5.36 18.96 -8.97
C PHE A 102 4.34 18.36 -8.00
N PHE A 103 3.77 17.22 -8.37
CA PHE A 103 2.89 16.41 -7.54
C PHE A 103 3.60 15.16 -7.07
N PHE A 104 3.44 14.81 -5.80
CA PHE A 104 3.97 13.57 -5.26
C PHE A 104 3.13 13.06 -4.10
N MET A 105 3.14 11.75 -3.91
CA MET A 105 2.63 11.11 -2.68
C MET A 105 3.71 11.15 -1.61
N HIS A 106 3.31 11.52 -0.39
CA HIS A 106 4.13 11.33 0.79
C HIS A 106 3.22 11.15 1.99
N LYS A 107 3.39 10.05 2.74
CA LYS A 107 2.58 9.71 3.92
C LYS A 107 1.08 9.84 3.68
N GLY A 108 0.59 9.23 2.59
CA GLY A 108 -0.84 9.26 2.22
C GLY A 108 -1.42 10.65 1.96
N VAL A 109 -0.56 11.61 1.61
CA VAL A 109 -0.95 12.97 1.22
C VAL A 109 -0.42 13.23 -0.19
N VAL A 110 -1.29 13.76 -1.05
CA VAL A 110 -0.90 14.25 -2.38
C VAL A 110 -0.57 15.72 -2.26
N TYR A 111 0.70 16.05 -2.39
CA TYR A 111 1.18 17.44 -2.43
C TYR A 111 1.21 17.96 -3.85
N ALA A 112 1.04 19.28 -4.00
CA ALA A 112 1.27 20.00 -5.24
C ALA A 112 2.18 21.19 -4.95
N VAL A 113 3.39 21.19 -5.49
CA VAL A 113 4.41 22.22 -5.28
C VAL A 113 4.59 23.02 -6.56
N ASP A 114 4.40 24.34 -6.47
CA ASP A 114 4.76 25.25 -7.54
C ASP A 114 6.29 25.41 -7.59
N LEU A 115 6.92 25.02 -8.70
CA LEU A 115 8.38 25.06 -8.83
C LEU A 115 8.94 26.49 -9.05
N GLY A 116 8.11 27.44 -9.47
CA GLY A 116 8.51 28.83 -9.67
C GLY A 116 8.43 29.63 -8.37
N ASP A 117 7.27 29.60 -7.72
CA ASP A 117 6.99 30.34 -6.49
C ASP A 117 7.50 29.63 -5.23
N ARG A 118 7.75 28.32 -5.32
CA ARG A 118 8.17 27.46 -4.19
C ARG A 118 7.17 27.49 -3.04
N THR A 119 5.89 27.42 -3.40
CA THR A 119 4.79 27.23 -2.46
C THR A 119 4.15 25.88 -2.72
N TYR A 120 3.56 25.27 -1.69
CA TYR A 120 2.85 24.01 -1.84
C TYR A 120 1.43 24.09 -1.30
N GLU A 121 0.57 23.23 -1.85
CA GLU A 121 -0.78 22.98 -1.39
C GLU A 121 -0.98 21.47 -1.19
N THR A 122 -1.86 21.10 -0.27
CA THR A 122 -2.30 19.71 -0.08
C THR A 122 -3.55 19.48 -0.92
N MET A 123 -3.48 18.54 -1.88
CA MET A 123 -4.60 18.25 -2.77
C MET A 123 -5.65 17.36 -2.12
N VAL A 124 -5.17 16.38 -1.35
CA VAL A 124 -5.92 15.44 -0.50
C VAL A 124 -4.96 14.87 0.55
N SER A 125 -5.48 14.57 1.74
CA SER A 125 -4.77 13.95 2.85
C SER A 125 -5.52 12.71 3.34
N GLU A 126 -4.88 11.95 4.24
CA GLU A 126 -5.46 10.77 4.90
C GLU A 126 -5.88 9.66 3.92
N LEU A 127 -5.17 9.57 2.79
CA LEU A 127 -5.35 8.46 1.88
C LEU A 127 -4.91 7.17 2.57
N ARG A 128 -5.83 6.21 2.55
CA ARG A 128 -5.65 4.84 3.03
C ARG A 128 -5.50 3.92 1.84
N GLU A 129 -4.92 2.73 2.06
CA GLU A 129 -4.95 1.70 1.03
C GLU A 129 -6.39 1.48 0.55
N GLU A 130 -6.55 1.11 -0.72
CA GLU A 130 -7.85 0.91 -1.39
C GLU A 130 -8.74 2.17 -1.56
N SER A 131 -8.53 3.23 -0.77
CA SER A 131 -9.31 4.47 -0.88
C SER A 131 -9.04 5.29 -2.15
N TYR A 132 -7.92 5.01 -2.82
CA TYR A 132 -7.46 5.75 -4.00
C TYR A 132 -6.83 4.84 -5.05
N ARG A 133 -6.71 5.38 -6.26
CA ARG A 133 -5.90 4.83 -7.35
C ARG A 133 -5.17 5.95 -8.06
N VAL A 134 -4.00 5.65 -8.61
CA VAL A 134 -3.22 6.53 -9.48
C VAL A 134 -3.09 5.84 -10.83
N SER A 135 -3.17 6.58 -11.93
CA SER A 135 -2.93 6.00 -13.26
C SER A 135 -1.44 5.72 -13.48
N ASP A 136 -1.10 4.71 -14.28
CA ASP A 136 0.31 4.36 -14.57
C ASP A 136 1.15 5.53 -15.09
N SER A 137 0.52 6.44 -15.85
CA SER A 137 1.16 7.66 -16.35
C SER A 137 1.38 8.75 -15.29
N ASN A 138 0.93 8.54 -14.05
CA ASN A 138 0.89 9.50 -12.95
C ASN A 138 0.14 10.80 -13.27
N ARG A 139 -0.76 10.79 -14.27
CA ARG A 139 -1.53 11.97 -14.71
C ARG A 139 -2.88 12.10 -14.04
N MET A 140 -3.43 10.98 -13.55
CA MET A 140 -4.74 10.92 -12.94
C MET A 140 -4.63 10.31 -11.55
N VAL A 141 -5.40 10.85 -10.62
CA VAL A 141 -5.59 10.26 -9.29
C VAL A 141 -7.07 10.34 -8.93
N VAL A 142 -7.60 9.27 -8.36
CA VAL A 142 -8.98 9.20 -7.85
C VAL A 142 -8.94 8.83 -6.38
N TRP A 143 -9.83 9.39 -5.57
CA TRP A 143 -9.98 8.98 -4.18
C TRP A 143 -11.44 9.03 -3.72
N GLN A 144 -11.76 8.21 -2.73
CA GLN A 144 -13.02 8.19 -2.01
C GLN A 144 -13.14 9.40 -1.08
N THR A 145 -14.36 9.84 -0.80
CA THR A 145 -14.64 10.88 0.21
C THR A 145 -15.30 10.28 1.45
N GLY A 146 -14.98 10.84 2.62
CA GLY A 146 -15.42 10.32 3.91
C GLY A 146 -14.46 9.30 4.51
N ASP A 147 -14.78 8.80 5.69
CA ASP A 147 -13.83 8.06 6.53
C ASP A 147 -13.96 6.53 6.42
N ASN A 148 -14.96 6.04 5.67
CA ASN A 148 -15.27 4.62 5.53
C ASN A 148 -15.21 4.17 4.06
N LEU A 149 -14.25 3.30 3.77
CA LEU A 149 -13.99 2.72 2.44
C LEU A 149 -15.22 2.05 1.83
N TYR A 150 -16.06 1.43 2.66
CA TYR A 150 -17.20 0.62 2.23
C TYR A 150 -18.54 1.34 2.31
N GLN A 151 -18.53 2.64 2.63
CA GLN A 151 -19.73 3.49 2.67
C GLN A 151 -19.54 4.80 1.90
N CYS A 152 -18.61 4.82 0.95
CA CYS A 152 -18.35 6.00 0.14
C CYS A 152 -19.49 6.24 -0.86
N GLU A 153 -19.98 7.47 -0.93
CA GLU A 153 -21.04 7.89 -1.87
C GLU A 153 -20.50 8.76 -3.01
N LYS A 154 -19.21 9.13 -2.96
CA LYS A 154 -18.62 10.07 -3.91
C LYS A 154 -17.12 9.86 -4.06
N LEU A 155 -16.68 9.74 -5.32
CA LEU A 155 -15.27 9.81 -5.70
C LEU A 155 -14.91 11.21 -6.20
N ILE A 156 -13.66 11.61 -5.99
CA ILE A 156 -13.05 12.76 -6.67
C ILE A 156 -12.00 12.23 -7.63
N LEU A 157 -12.19 12.45 -8.92
CA LEU A 157 -11.20 12.20 -9.96
C LEU A 157 -10.48 13.50 -10.28
N MET A 158 -9.15 13.52 -10.20
CA MET A 158 -8.34 14.70 -10.51
C MET A 158 -7.40 14.42 -11.68
N ASN A 159 -7.40 15.33 -12.65
CA ASN A 159 -6.38 15.39 -13.69
C ASN A 159 -5.24 16.30 -13.19
N LEU A 160 -4.06 15.73 -12.93
CA LEU A 160 -2.90 16.45 -12.38
C LEU A 160 -2.27 17.41 -13.38
N ASN A 161 -2.45 17.16 -14.69
CA ASN A 161 -1.97 18.08 -15.72
C ASN A 161 -2.74 19.41 -15.71
N THR A 162 -4.06 19.39 -15.47
CA THR A 162 -4.91 20.59 -15.48
C THR A 162 -5.33 21.08 -14.09
N LYS A 163 -5.06 20.28 -13.04
CA LYS A 163 -5.62 20.40 -11.68
C LYS A 163 -7.15 20.31 -11.62
N ALA A 164 -7.84 19.95 -12.71
CA ALA A 164 -9.29 19.85 -12.72
C ALA A 164 -9.76 18.67 -11.86
N LYS A 165 -10.77 18.90 -11.01
CA LYS A 165 -11.43 17.89 -10.19
C LYS A 165 -12.84 17.62 -10.73
N THR A 166 -13.17 16.35 -10.89
CA THR A 166 -14.49 15.85 -11.31
C THR A 166 -15.08 15.02 -10.18
N GLU A 167 -16.27 15.39 -9.71
CA GLU A 167 -17.01 14.60 -8.74
C GLU A 167 -17.80 13.49 -9.44
N ILE A 168 -17.69 12.26 -8.94
CA ILE A 168 -18.46 11.11 -9.41
C ILE A 168 -19.31 10.63 -8.24
N LYS A 169 -20.64 10.76 -8.35
CA LYS A 169 -21.59 10.46 -7.27
C LYS A 169 -22.23 9.09 -7.49
N ALA A 170 -22.34 8.32 -6.41
CA ALA A 170 -23.20 7.15 -6.36
C ALA A 170 -24.67 7.55 -6.54
N GLY A 171 -25.51 6.65 -7.05
CA GLY A 171 -26.94 6.84 -7.08
C GLY A 171 -27.58 6.75 -5.69
N ASN A 172 -28.89 7.00 -5.63
CA ASN A 172 -29.64 6.83 -4.39
C ASN A 172 -29.64 5.36 -3.96
N GLY A 173 -29.22 5.08 -2.72
CA GLY A 173 -29.15 3.71 -2.20
C GLY A 173 -27.92 2.93 -2.68
N GLU A 174 -26.91 3.63 -3.20
CA GLU A 174 -25.67 3.03 -3.70
C GLU A 174 -24.44 3.56 -2.95
N TYR A 175 -23.35 2.78 -3.00
CA TYR A 175 -21.99 3.16 -2.65
C TYR A 175 -21.07 2.98 -3.87
N ILE A 176 -19.90 3.62 -3.85
CA ILE A 176 -18.96 3.67 -4.96
C ILE A 176 -17.51 3.47 -4.49
N ALA A 177 -16.72 2.69 -5.24
CA ALA A 177 -15.31 2.44 -4.95
C ALA A 177 -14.45 2.48 -6.22
N PRO A 178 -13.22 3.03 -6.16
CA PRO A 178 -12.28 2.98 -7.27
C PRO A 178 -11.70 1.56 -7.41
N LEU A 179 -11.59 1.08 -8.64
CA LEU A 179 -11.03 -0.24 -8.94
C LEU A 179 -9.63 -0.14 -9.56
N GLY A 180 -9.42 0.86 -10.41
CA GLY A 180 -8.12 1.12 -11.02
C GLY A 180 -8.21 2.10 -12.17
N PHE A 181 -7.17 2.12 -12.98
CA PHE A 181 -7.13 2.86 -14.24
C PHE A 181 -6.71 1.93 -15.37
N MET A 182 -7.28 2.16 -16.55
CA MET A 182 -6.75 1.66 -17.82
C MET A 182 -6.27 2.88 -18.59
N ASN A 183 -4.96 3.13 -18.58
CA ASN A 183 -4.37 4.40 -18.99
C ASN A 183 -4.96 5.55 -18.16
N GLU A 184 -5.64 6.51 -18.77
CA GLU A 184 -6.30 7.63 -18.08
C GLU A 184 -7.81 7.39 -17.84
N ASP A 185 -8.35 6.24 -18.29
CA ASP A 185 -9.75 5.89 -18.10
C ASP A 185 -9.93 5.25 -16.71
N LEU A 186 -10.75 5.89 -15.87
CA LEU A 186 -11.06 5.43 -14.53
C LEU A 186 -11.97 4.21 -14.58
N ILE A 187 -11.62 3.18 -13.82
CA ILE A 187 -12.46 2.01 -13.55
C ILE A 187 -12.97 2.14 -12.11
N TYR A 188 -14.29 2.09 -11.93
CA TYR A 188 -14.91 2.13 -10.61
C TYR A 188 -16.12 1.20 -10.56
N GLY A 189 -16.42 0.68 -9.38
CA GLY A 189 -17.59 -0.14 -9.15
C GLY A 189 -18.64 0.55 -8.29
N VAL A 190 -19.88 0.11 -8.45
CA VAL A 190 -21.05 0.60 -7.72
C VAL A 190 -21.71 -0.58 -7.02
N ALA A 191 -21.91 -0.45 -5.72
CA ALA A 191 -22.55 -1.44 -4.86
C ALA A 191 -23.89 -0.91 -4.34
N ARG A 192 -24.88 -1.77 -4.12
CA ARG A 192 -26.11 -1.36 -3.42
C ARG A 192 -25.84 -1.36 -1.92
N LYS A 193 -26.37 -0.38 -1.20
CA LYS A 193 -26.19 -0.29 0.27
C LYS A 193 -26.66 -1.55 1.01
N GLU A 194 -27.74 -2.15 0.52
CA GLU A 194 -28.32 -3.38 1.08
C GLU A 194 -27.51 -4.66 0.79
N ASP A 195 -26.65 -4.61 -0.24
CA ASP A 195 -25.81 -5.74 -0.63
C ASP A 195 -24.46 -5.72 0.10
N VAL A 196 -24.03 -4.56 0.62
CA VAL A 196 -22.82 -4.46 1.46
C VAL A 196 -23.08 -5.13 2.80
N VAL A 197 -22.52 -6.33 2.94
CA VAL A 197 -22.68 -7.15 4.12
C VAL A 197 -21.35 -7.29 4.83
N ARG A 198 -21.39 -7.19 6.15
CA ARG A 198 -20.32 -7.72 6.97
C ARG A 198 -20.53 -9.23 7.01
N SER A 199 -19.60 -9.98 6.46
CA SER A 199 -19.55 -11.43 6.60
C SER A 199 -19.61 -11.81 8.08
N ASN A 200 -20.10 -13.01 8.40
CA ASN A 200 -19.98 -13.59 9.74
C ASN A 200 -18.51 -13.66 10.20
N THR A 201 -17.58 -13.58 9.24
CA THR A 201 -16.14 -13.51 9.41
C THR A 201 -15.60 -12.10 9.68
N GLY A 202 -16.44 -11.09 9.91
CA GLY A 202 -16.02 -9.70 10.19
C GLY A 202 -15.56 -8.89 8.97
N ASN A 203 -15.15 -9.57 7.90
CA ASN A 203 -14.81 -8.97 6.60
C ASN A 203 -16.01 -8.27 5.99
N ILE A 204 -15.80 -7.07 5.45
CA ILE A 204 -16.83 -6.39 4.68
C ILE A 204 -16.74 -6.90 3.25
N ILE A 205 -17.81 -7.54 2.80
CA ILE A 205 -17.97 -7.84 1.38
C ILE A 205 -18.59 -6.59 0.75
N PHE A 206 -17.91 -6.03 -0.24
CA PHE A 206 -18.38 -4.88 -1.01
C PHE A 206 -18.78 -5.32 -2.42
N PRO A 207 -19.91 -6.03 -2.59
CA PRO A 207 -20.30 -6.62 -3.86
C PRO A 207 -20.83 -5.54 -4.81
N MET A 208 -20.04 -5.21 -5.82
CA MET A 208 -20.38 -4.23 -6.83
C MET A 208 -21.20 -4.90 -7.93
N TYR A 209 -22.49 -4.58 -8.03
CA TYR A 209 -23.37 -5.12 -9.07
C TYR A 209 -23.03 -4.54 -10.46
N CYS A 210 -22.30 -3.41 -10.50
CA CYS A 210 -21.98 -2.69 -11.72
C CYS A 210 -20.53 -2.19 -11.67
N VAL A 211 -19.79 -2.36 -12.76
CA VAL A 211 -18.48 -1.73 -12.98
C VAL A 211 -18.56 -0.79 -14.18
N ARG A 212 -18.01 0.42 -14.04
CA ARG A 212 -18.01 1.45 -15.07
C ARG A 212 -16.58 1.85 -15.42
N ILE A 213 -16.35 2.03 -16.72
CA ILE A 213 -15.12 2.63 -17.27
C ILE A 213 -15.49 4.01 -17.78
N GLN A 214 -14.86 5.05 -17.24
CA GLN A 214 -15.15 6.45 -17.53
C GLN A 214 -13.87 7.18 -17.91
N ASN A 215 -13.92 7.93 -19.01
CA ASN A 215 -12.76 8.72 -19.44
C ASN A 215 -12.56 10.00 -18.62
N GLU A 216 -11.44 10.68 -18.86
CA GLU A 216 -11.06 11.94 -18.20
C GLU A 216 -12.11 13.07 -18.33
N ASN A 217 -12.96 13.03 -19.36
CA ASN A 217 -14.00 14.03 -19.61
C ASN A 217 -15.34 13.70 -18.95
N GLY A 218 -15.40 12.62 -18.16
CA GLY A 218 -16.62 12.18 -17.48
C GLY A 218 -17.57 11.33 -18.32
N LYS A 219 -17.18 10.95 -19.56
CA LYS A 219 -17.99 10.08 -20.41
C LYS A 219 -17.78 8.62 -20.01
N VAL A 220 -18.86 7.93 -19.65
CA VAL A 220 -18.85 6.47 -19.46
C VAL A 220 -18.66 5.79 -20.81
N LEU A 221 -17.56 5.05 -20.94
CA LEU A 221 -17.17 4.30 -22.13
C LEU A 221 -17.76 2.90 -22.13
N LYS A 222 -17.84 2.27 -20.95
CA LYS A 222 -18.39 0.92 -20.77
C LYS A 222 -19.07 0.80 -19.42
N THR A 223 -20.17 0.05 -19.41
CA THR A 223 -20.85 -0.42 -18.21
C THR A 223 -20.86 -1.95 -18.27
N TYR A 224 -20.31 -2.59 -17.26
CA TYR A 224 -20.31 -4.03 -17.06
C TYR A 224 -21.28 -4.37 -15.94
N GLU A 225 -22.26 -5.21 -16.25
CA GLU A 225 -23.31 -5.65 -15.32
C GLU A 225 -23.82 -7.01 -15.79
N GLU A 226 -23.82 -8.00 -14.91
CA GLU A 226 -24.39 -9.33 -15.14
C GLU A 226 -25.38 -9.64 -14.02
N PRO A 227 -26.67 -9.94 -14.32
CA PRO A 227 -27.67 -10.21 -13.31
C PRO A 227 -27.27 -11.35 -12.36
N GLY A 228 -27.28 -11.06 -11.05
CA GLY A 228 -26.95 -12.03 -10.00
C GLY A 228 -25.45 -12.25 -9.77
N VAL A 229 -24.58 -11.56 -10.51
CA VAL A 229 -23.13 -11.58 -10.37
C VAL A 229 -22.63 -10.22 -9.89
N TYR A 230 -21.63 -10.23 -9.03
CA TYR A 230 -21.08 -9.06 -8.36
C TYR A 230 -19.56 -9.08 -8.45
N VAL A 231 -18.95 -7.95 -8.73
CA VAL A 231 -17.50 -7.78 -8.71
C VAL A 231 -17.07 -7.38 -7.31
N ILE A 232 -16.01 -7.98 -6.80
CA ILE A 232 -15.42 -7.63 -5.48
C ILE A 232 -14.02 -7.03 -5.59
N GLY A 233 -13.37 -7.16 -6.75
CA GLY A 233 -12.05 -6.62 -6.98
C GLY A 233 -11.69 -6.64 -8.47
N SER A 234 -10.58 -6.00 -8.80
CA SER A 234 -10.02 -6.04 -10.14
C SER A 234 -8.50 -6.00 -10.12
N GLU A 235 -7.90 -6.65 -11.10
CA GLU A 235 -6.48 -6.55 -11.40
C GLU A 235 -6.30 -6.06 -12.84
N ILE A 236 -5.47 -5.02 -13.02
CA ILE A 236 -5.21 -4.42 -14.32
C ILE A 236 -3.84 -4.91 -14.79
N GLN A 237 -3.81 -5.59 -15.94
CA GLN A 237 -2.58 -6.07 -16.56
C GLN A 237 -2.56 -5.68 -18.03
N GLU A 238 -1.64 -4.78 -18.39
CA GLU A 238 -1.49 -4.24 -19.74
C GLU A 238 -2.83 -3.72 -20.30
N ASN A 239 -3.46 -4.46 -21.22
CA ASN A 239 -4.72 -4.10 -21.85
C ASN A 239 -5.93 -4.86 -21.30
N GLN A 240 -5.79 -5.60 -20.21
CA GLN A 240 -6.84 -6.44 -19.62
C GLN A 240 -7.20 -5.96 -18.21
N ILE A 241 -8.50 -5.96 -17.91
CA ILE A 241 -9.04 -5.76 -16.58
C ILE A 241 -9.63 -7.10 -16.15
N ASN A 242 -8.94 -7.84 -15.28
CA ASN A 242 -9.43 -9.06 -14.68
C ASN A 242 -10.34 -8.70 -13.51
N LEU A 243 -11.52 -9.31 -13.43
CA LEU A 243 -12.54 -9.05 -12.43
C LEU A 243 -12.74 -10.30 -11.57
N THR A 244 -12.58 -10.15 -10.27
CA THR A 244 -12.91 -11.19 -9.29
C THR A 244 -14.38 -11.11 -8.94
N ARG A 245 -15.11 -12.24 -9.04
CA ARG A 245 -16.58 -12.24 -9.01
C ARG A 245 -17.19 -13.16 -7.97
N LEU A 246 -18.34 -12.74 -7.46
CA LEU A 246 -19.24 -13.52 -6.61
C LEU A 246 -20.61 -13.67 -7.28
N ARG A 247 -21.33 -14.75 -6.95
CA ARG A 247 -22.73 -14.97 -7.29
C ARG A 247 -23.57 -14.96 -6.02
N LYS A 248 -24.69 -14.25 -6.04
CA LYS A 248 -25.67 -14.26 -4.94
C LYS A 248 -26.67 -15.38 -5.15
N GLU A 249 -26.72 -16.33 -4.23
CA GLU A 249 -27.69 -17.43 -4.25
C GLU A 249 -29.10 -16.97 -3.79
N GLU A 250 -30.12 -17.79 -4.02
CA GLU A 250 -31.49 -17.53 -3.53
C GLU A 250 -31.57 -17.39 -2.00
N SER A 251 -30.63 -18.04 -1.29
CA SER A 251 -30.45 -17.93 0.16
C SER A 251 -29.96 -16.55 0.61
N GLY A 252 -29.51 -15.70 -0.31
CA GLY A 252 -28.88 -14.41 -0.04
C GLY A 252 -27.37 -14.50 0.25
N ILE A 253 -26.80 -15.70 0.27
CA ILE A 253 -25.38 -15.95 0.48
C ILE A 253 -24.61 -15.67 -0.82
N TYR A 254 -23.41 -15.10 -0.68
CA TYR A 254 -22.48 -14.92 -1.79
C TYR A 254 -21.51 -16.10 -1.86
N VAL A 255 -21.36 -16.66 -3.06
CA VAL A 255 -20.41 -17.74 -3.37
C VAL A 255 -19.49 -17.30 -4.51
N GLU A 256 -18.28 -17.85 -4.59
CA GLU A 256 -17.36 -17.54 -5.68
C GLU A 256 -17.99 -17.86 -7.04
N ALA A 257 -17.77 -16.97 -8.01
CA ALA A 257 -18.10 -17.18 -9.41
C ALA A 257 -16.80 -17.26 -10.23
N GLU A 258 -16.86 -17.83 -11.43
CA GLU A 258 -15.72 -17.76 -12.34
C GLU A 258 -15.33 -16.30 -12.58
N ASP A 259 -14.04 -15.98 -12.61
CA ASP A 259 -13.57 -14.65 -12.97
C ASP A 259 -13.93 -14.28 -14.41
N ASP A 260 -13.91 -12.99 -14.73
CA ASP A 260 -14.14 -12.48 -16.09
C ASP A 260 -13.16 -11.37 -16.42
N GLN A 261 -13.05 -11.02 -17.70
CA GLN A 261 -12.08 -10.03 -18.17
C GLN A 261 -12.71 -9.02 -19.13
N ILE A 262 -12.29 -7.77 -18.98
CA ILE A 262 -12.57 -6.72 -19.95
C ILE A 262 -11.27 -6.41 -20.69
N VAL A 263 -11.22 -6.76 -21.99
CA VAL A 263 -10.07 -6.46 -22.86
C VAL A 263 -10.26 -5.12 -23.55
N SER A 264 -9.27 -4.24 -23.42
CA SER A 264 -9.17 -2.99 -24.16
C SER A 264 -8.70 -3.24 -25.58
N THR A 265 -9.41 -2.66 -26.56
CA THR A 265 -9.02 -2.67 -27.98
C THR A 265 -8.17 -1.47 -28.37
N LYS A 266 -7.85 -0.60 -27.40
CA LYS A 266 -6.99 0.56 -27.62
C LYS A 266 -5.56 0.05 -27.82
N ILE A 267 -5.03 0.25 -29.02
CA ILE A 267 -3.65 -0.09 -29.35
C ILE A 267 -2.77 1.07 -28.89
N GLU A 268 -1.86 0.80 -27.96
CA GLU A 268 -0.83 1.76 -27.62
C GLU A 268 0.30 1.71 -28.65
N SER A 269 0.69 2.88 -29.15
CA SER A 269 1.90 3.00 -29.96
C SER A 269 3.11 3.06 -29.02
N GLY A 270 3.79 1.92 -28.84
CA GLY A 270 5.06 1.88 -28.12
C GLY A 270 6.13 2.74 -28.79
N GLY A 271 7.11 3.18 -27.99
CA GLY A 271 8.32 3.82 -28.50
C GLY A 271 9.08 2.88 -29.45
N SER A 272 9.84 3.46 -30.38
CA SER A 272 10.63 2.69 -31.36
C SER A 272 11.97 2.18 -30.82
N ASN A 273 12.32 2.53 -29.59
CA ASN A 273 13.56 2.14 -28.92
C ASN A 273 13.21 1.25 -27.72
N THR A 274 14.00 0.20 -27.50
CA THR A 274 13.77 -0.84 -26.48
C THR A 274 15.02 -1.05 -25.63
N LEU A 275 14.85 -1.57 -24.41
CA LEU A 275 15.96 -2.09 -23.60
C LEU A 275 16.03 -3.61 -23.80
N GLU A 276 17.18 -4.11 -24.23
CA GLU A 276 17.36 -5.53 -24.54
C GLU A 276 18.57 -6.09 -23.80
N THR A 277 18.50 -7.37 -23.42
CA THR A 277 19.63 -8.11 -22.85
C THR A 277 20.22 -9.03 -23.89
N VAL A 278 21.49 -8.81 -24.26
CA VAL A 278 22.18 -9.61 -25.28
C VAL A 278 23.36 -10.36 -24.67
N ALA A 279 23.56 -11.60 -25.12
CA ALA A 279 24.71 -12.39 -24.71
C ALA A 279 25.98 -11.89 -25.42
N VAL A 280 27.06 -11.72 -24.66
CA VAL A 280 28.37 -11.33 -25.21
C VAL A 280 29.48 -12.14 -24.54
N ASP A 281 30.49 -12.51 -25.33
CA ASP A 281 31.54 -13.45 -24.88
C ASP A 281 32.30 -12.97 -23.64
N VAL A 282 32.53 -11.66 -23.51
CA VAL A 282 33.40 -11.08 -22.47
C VAL A 282 32.68 -10.96 -21.12
N TYR A 283 31.41 -10.56 -21.14
CA TYR A 283 30.64 -10.21 -19.94
C TYR A 283 29.46 -11.15 -19.67
N GLY A 284 29.27 -12.19 -20.50
CA GLY A 284 28.15 -13.11 -20.43
C GLY A 284 26.87 -12.49 -21.00
N LYS A 285 26.34 -11.45 -20.34
CA LYS A 285 25.18 -10.67 -20.79
C LYS A 285 25.40 -9.17 -20.56
N ILE A 286 24.94 -8.34 -21.49
CA ILE A 286 24.87 -6.88 -21.33
C ILE A 286 23.44 -6.40 -21.58
N ALA A 287 23.04 -5.34 -20.88
CA ALA A 287 21.85 -4.58 -21.22
C ALA A 287 22.25 -3.47 -22.22
N GLN A 288 21.48 -3.31 -23.29
CA GLN A 288 21.71 -2.28 -24.32
C GLN A 288 20.40 -1.59 -24.69
N ILE A 289 20.51 -0.32 -25.11
CA ILE A 289 19.39 0.40 -25.73
C ILE A 289 19.41 0.06 -27.23
N ALA A 290 18.44 -0.75 -27.66
CA ALA A 290 18.20 -0.98 -29.07
C ALA A 290 17.42 0.19 -29.64
N VAL A 291 17.99 0.86 -30.63
CA VAL A 291 17.36 2.00 -31.29
C VAL A 291 16.95 1.62 -32.71
N LYS A 292 15.84 2.18 -33.18
CA LYS A 292 15.38 1.96 -34.56
C LYS A 292 16.33 2.55 -35.61
N GLY A 293 17.00 3.64 -35.28
CA GLY A 293 17.91 4.36 -36.16
C GLY A 293 19.34 3.82 -36.11
N VAL A 294 20.10 4.01 -37.19
CA VAL A 294 21.55 3.77 -37.17
C VAL A 294 22.23 4.88 -36.38
N ILE A 295 23.03 4.52 -35.37
CA ILE A 295 23.85 5.46 -34.61
C ILE A 295 25.22 5.58 -35.30
N ASP A 296 25.62 6.81 -35.62
CA ASP A 296 27.01 7.11 -36.00
C ASP A 296 27.91 7.07 -34.75
N VAL A 297 28.43 5.89 -34.43
CA VAL A 297 29.24 5.64 -33.23
C VAL A 297 30.49 6.52 -33.20
N GLY A 298 31.11 6.80 -34.36
CA GLY A 298 32.32 7.61 -34.44
C GLY A 298 32.08 9.09 -34.17
N GLY A 299 30.86 9.57 -34.35
CA GLY A 299 30.45 10.95 -34.16
C GLY A 299 29.80 11.28 -32.81
N ILE A 300 29.59 10.29 -31.92
CA ILE A 300 28.90 10.52 -30.63
C ILE A 300 29.74 11.45 -29.75
N LYS A 301 29.13 12.54 -29.31
CA LYS A 301 29.69 13.44 -28.29
C LYS A 301 29.15 13.09 -26.92
N LYS A 302 30.02 12.66 -26.01
CA LYS A 302 29.68 12.52 -24.59
C LYS A 302 29.75 13.88 -23.91
N LEU A 303 28.66 14.29 -23.27
CA LEU A 303 28.53 15.57 -22.60
C LEU A 303 28.27 15.38 -21.11
N THR A 304 28.86 16.26 -20.32
CA THR A 304 28.53 16.44 -18.91
C THR A 304 27.98 17.86 -18.78
N PRO A 305 26.71 18.01 -18.35
CA PRO A 305 26.13 19.33 -18.15
C PRO A 305 26.87 20.13 -17.07
N LYS A 306 26.85 21.46 -17.19
CA LYS A 306 27.29 22.34 -16.10
C LYS A 306 26.14 22.55 -15.11
N GLU A 307 26.46 22.66 -13.84
CA GLU A 307 25.47 23.03 -12.82
C GLU A 307 25.22 24.55 -12.84
N VAL A 308 23.94 24.95 -12.77
CA VAL A 308 23.54 26.33 -12.55
C VAL A 308 23.54 26.61 -11.06
N LEU A 309 24.44 27.49 -10.61
CA LEU A 309 24.49 27.91 -9.21
C LEU A 309 23.40 28.94 -8.92
N PHE A 310 22.65 28.70 -7.85
CA PHE A 310 21.62 29.60 -7.33
C PHE A 310 21.92 29.94 -5.87
N GLU A 311 22.00 31.24 -5.55
CA GLU A 311 22.39 31.73 -4.22
C GLU A 311 21.23 31.71 -3.19
N GLY A 312 19.98 31.56 -3.62
CA GLY A 312 18.82 31.44 -2.72
C GLY A 312 18.50 30.02 -2.27
N GLY A 313 17.58 29.88 -1.32
CA GLY A 313 17.06 28.58 -0.89
C GLY A 313 16.10 27.98 -1.93
N ARG A 314 16.25 26.68 -2.19
CA ARG A 314 15.33 25.85 -2.99
C ARG A 314 14.50 24.90 -2.11
N GLU A 315 14.68 24.98 -0.81
CA GLU A 315 14.10 24.08 0.16
C GLU A 315 12.64 24.43 0.48
N ILE A 316 11.79 23.41 0.53
CA ILE A 316 10.45 23.48 1.11
C ILE A 316 10.32 22.39 2.17
N ALA A 317 10.23 22.80 3.42
CA ALA A 317 9.83 21.91 4.50
C ALA A 317 8.30 21.72 4.46
N LEU A 318 7.87 20.49 4.25
CA LEU A 318 6.47 20.13 4.41
C LEU A 318 6.09 20.31 5.89
N GLN A 319 4.94 20.91 6.14
CA GLN A 319 4.41 20.93 7.49
C GLN A 319 4.09 19.50 7.89
N ASN A 320 4.48 19.13 9.10
CA ASN A 320 4.20 17.80 9.65
C ASN A 320 2.69 17.71 9.88
N ASN A 321 1.97 17.33 8.82
CA ASN A 321 0.58 16.92 8.90
C ASN A 321 0.61 15.52 9.47
N ASN A 322 0.75 15.39 10.80
CA ASN A 322 0.56 14.11 11.47
C ASN A 322 -0.79 13.57 11.01
N THR A 323 -0.78 12.60 10.11
CA THR A 323 -1.98 11.84 9.81
C THR A 323 -2.14 10.85 10.95
N ASP A 324 -3.30 10.83 11.58
CA ASP A 324 -3.62 9.78 12.58
C ASP A 324 -3.81 8.41 11.92
N VAL A 325 -3.78 8.35 10.58
CA VAL A 325 -3.78 7.12 9.78
C VAL A 325 -2.44 6.42 9.93
N PRO A 326 -2.41 5.24 10.57
CA PRO A 326 -1.17 4.50 10.75
C PRO A 326 -0.74 3.82 9.45
N ARG A 327 0.57 3.65 9.28
CA ARG A 327 1.13 2.92 8.14
C ARG A 327 2.03 1.75 8.51
N TYR A 328 2.00 0.77 7.60
CA TYR A 328 2.73 -0.47 7.64
C TYR A 328 3.50 -0.66 6.34
N TYR A 329 4.82 -0.75 6.47
CA TYR A 329 5.74 -0.95 5.36
C TYR A 329 6.12 -2.41 5.28
N VAL A 330 5.79 -3.05 4.16
CA VAL A 330 6.15 -4.46 3.92
C VAL A 330 7.50 -4.51 3.22
N TYR A 331 8.52 -4.94 3.93
CA TYR A 331 9.86 -5.15 3.40
C TYR A 331 10.01 -6.56 2.82
N GLY A 332 10.34 -6.64 1.53
CA GLY A 332 10.77 -7.84 0.84
C GLY A 332 12.27 -7.84 0.54
N LYS A 333 12.67 -8.64 -0.45
CA LYS A 333 14.08 -8.76 -0.86
C LYS A 333 14.65 -7.45 -1.41
N ASN A 334 13.84 -6.62 -2.06
CA ASN A 334 14.30 -5.45 -2.80
C ASN A 334 14.02 -4.10 -2.09
N GLY A 335 13.51 -4.12 -0.86
CA GLY A 335 13.09 -2.91 -0.14
C GLY A 335 11.62 -2.99 0.26
N VAL A 336 10.93 -1.85 0.31
CA VAL A 336 9.48 -1.79 0.56
C VAL A 336 8.75 -2.22 -0.71
N GLU A 337 7.93 -3.27 -0.59
CA GLU A 337 7.13 -3.88 -1.68
C GLU A 337 5.64 -3.50 -1.58
N GLY A 338 5.27 -2.69 -0.58
CA GLY A 338 3.93 -2.14 -0.41
C GLY A 338 3.78 -1.33 0.88
N ILE A 339 2.88 -0.36 0.84
CA ILE A 339 2.49 0.49 1.98
C ILE A 339 1.02 0.20 2.27
N PHE A 340 0.75 -0.11 3.53
CA PHE A 340 -0.56 -0.55 3.98
C PHE A 340 -1.03 0.28 5.16
N THR A 341 -2.34 0.42 5.30
CA THR A 341 -3.00 0.96 6.49
C THR A 341 -3.76 -0.11 7.27
N ASP A 342 -4.04 -1.27 6.66
CA ASP A 342 -4.59 -2.44 7.33
C ASP A 342 -3.49 -3.42 7.76
N GLU A 343 -3.51 -3.82 9.03
CA GLU A 343 -2.56 -4.76 9.61
C GLU A 343 -2.55 -6.13 8.91
N GLY A 344 -3.74 -6.68 8.66
CA GLY A 344 -3.92 -8.02 8.11
C GLY A 344 -3.41 -8.11 6.67
N ASN A 345 -3.74 -7.11 5.85
CA ASN A 345 -3.27 -7.00 4.47
C ASN A 345 -1.75 -6.88 4.39
N ALA A 346 -1.15 -6.05 5.26
CA ALA A 346 0.30 -5.94 5.35
C ALA A 346 0.97 -7.28 5.69
N ILE A 347 0.42 -8.01 6.68
CA ILE A 347 0.96 -9.31 7.10
C ILE A 347 0.76 -10.36 6.02
N ASN A 348 -0.38 -10.39 5.33
CA ASN A 348 -0.62 -11.33 4.23
C ASN A 348 0.38 -11.08 3.09
N LYS A 349 0.59 -9.82 2.69
CA LYS A 349 1.60 -9.48 1.68
C LYS A 349 3.00 -9.88 2.12
N ALA A 350 3.37 -9.60 3.38
CA ALA A 350 4.66 -9.99 3.93
C ALA A 350 4.80 -11.51 4.04
N TYR A 351 3.73 -12.23 4.33
CA TYR A 351 3.69 -13.68 4.34
C TYR A 351 4.07 -14.19 2.96
N ASP A 352 3.35 -13.80 1.91
CA ASP A 352 3.59 -14.30 0.55
C ASP A 352 5.01 -14.01 0.03
N LEU A 353 5.56 -12.85 0.39
CA LEU A 353 6.91 -12.45 0.01
C LEU A 353 8.02 -13.06 0.87
N SER A 354 7.68 -13.76 1.95
CA SER A 354 8.65 -14.11 3.01
C SER A 354 9.38 -12.88 3.58
N GLY A 355 8.63 -11.79 3.75
CA GLY A 355 9.10 -10.48 4.17
C GLY A 355 8.88 -10.17 5.66
N THR A 356 8.84 -8.87 5.94
CA THR A 356 8.71 -8.28 7.28
C THR A 356 7.82 -7.05 7.24
N VAL A 357 6.98 -6.85 8.26
CA VAL A 357 6.14 -5.66 8.41
C VAL A 357 6.75 -4.75 9.47
N ILE A 358 6.95 -3.47 9.12
CA ILE A 358 7.48 -2.42 10.01
C ILE A 358 6.49 -1.26 10.04
N ASN A 359 6.22 -0.68 11.21
CA ASN A 359 5.38 0.52 11.31
C ASN A 359 6.18 1.83 11.16
N GLU A 360 5.51 2.99 11.13
CA GLU A 360 6.14 4.32 11.02
C GLU A 360 7.14 4.64 12.15
N LYS A 361 7.04 3.99 13.31
CA LYS A 361 7.99 4.14 14.42
C LYS A 361 9.23 3.26 14.28
N GLY A 362 9.32 2.46 13.21
CA GLY A 362 10.40 1.49 13.00
C GLY A 362 10.25 0.21 13.83
N ALA A 363 9.09 -0.03 14.45
CA ALA A 363 8.84 -1.25 15.21
C ALA A 363 8.44 -2.42 14.29
N TYR A 364 8.96 -3.60 14.60
CA TYR A 364 8.61 -4.83 13.89
C TYR A 364 7.21 -5.31 14.29
N VAL A 365 6.26 -5.20 13.38
CA VAL A 365 4.88 -5.66 13.57
C VAL A 365 4.78 -7.16 13.34
N TRP A 366 5.50 -7.67 12.33
CA TRP A 366 5.49 -9.09 11.97
C TRP A 366 6.74 -9.49 11.18
N ILE A 367 7.25 -10.72 11.34
CA ILE A 367 8.44 -11.22 10.62
C ILE A 367 8.22 -12.68 10.21
N ARG A 368 8.41 -13.02 8.93
CA ARG A 368 8.44 -14.41 8.45
C ARG A 368 9.71 -15.12 8.96
N GLY A 369 9.55 -16.32 9.52
CA GLY A 369 10.67 -17.24 9.77
C GLY A 369 11.39 -17.13 11.11
N ASN A 370 10.97 -16.23 12.01
CA ASN A 370 11.56 -16.10 13.36
C ASN A 370 10.69 -16.73 14.47
N ARG A 371 10.07 -17.89 14.17
CA ARG A 371 9.16 -18.59 15.10
C ARG A 371 9.83 -19.83 15.68
N SER A 372 9.75 -20.01 16.99
CA SER A 372 10.17 -21.25 17.65
C SER A 372 9.32 -22.43 17.18
N ILE A 373 9.82 -23.66 17.39
CA ILE A 373 9.09 -24.89 17.03
C ILE A 373 7.87 -25.13 17.96
N LYS A 374 7.91 -24.56 19.17
CA LYS A 374 6.82 -24.58 20.14
C LYS A 374 6.90 -23.37 21.07
N ASN A 375 5.75 -22.88 21.52
CA ASN A 375 5.64 -21.98 22.66
C ASN A 375 4.27 -22.16 23.35
N GLN A 376 4.16 -21.80 24.63
CA GLN A 376 2.88 -21.72 25.32
C GLN A 376 2.93 -20.71 26.46
N ILE A 377 1.92 -19.83 26.51
CA ILE A 377 1.72 -18.84 27.56
C ILE A 377 1.18 -19.55 28.80
N MET A 378 2.09 -20.06 29.64
CA MET A 378 1.74 -20.85 30.82
C MET A 378 1.00 -20.06 31.91
N ALA A 379 1.00 -18.73 31.83
CA ALA A 379 0.31 -17.86 32.78
C ALA A 379 -1.22 -17.92 32.62
N ILE A 380 -1.72 -18.23 31.41
CA ILE A 380 -3.15 -18.39 31.16
C ILE A 380 -3.53 -19.83 31.50
N LYS A 381 -4.25 -20.01 32.62
CA LYS A 381 -4.58 -21.34 33.18
C LYS A 381 -5.92 -21.89 32.75
N GLY A 382 -6.81 -21.07 32.22
CA GLY A 382 -8.20 -21.43 31.96
C GLY A 382 -9.15 -20.41 32.56
N ALA A 383 -10.30 -20.25 31.94
CA ALA A 383 -11.39 -19.40 32.40
C ALA A 383 -12.70 -19.97 31.83
N THR A 384 -13.81 -19.82 32.54
CA THR A 384 -15.11 -20.36 32.13
C THR A 384 -16.12 -19.24 31.94
N ILE A 385 -17.07 -19.43 31.02
CA ILE A 385 -18.28 -18.60 30.97
C ILE A 385 -19.04 -18.65 32.30
N THR A 386 -19.82 -17.60 32.55
CA THR A 386 -20.75 -17.53 33.69
C THR A 386 -22.11 -17.09 33.19
N GLU A 387 -23.16 -17.15 34.02
CA GLU A 387 -24.48 -16.63 33.65
C GLU A 387 -24.44 -15.15 33.24
N GLU A 388 -23.48 -14.40 33.76
CA GLU A 388 -23.31 -12.97 33.50
C GLU A 388 -22.25 -12.67 32.43
N LYS A 389 -21.46 -13.65 31.93
CA LYS A 389 -20.35 -13.39 30.99
C LYS A 389 -20.28 -14.42 29.87
N ASN A 390 -20.34 -13.93 28.64
CA ASN A 390 -20.16 -14.78 27.46
C ASN A 390 -18.68 -15.10 27.19
N SER A 391 -18.42 -16.00 26.22
CA SER A 391 -17.06 -16.45 25.89
C SER A 391 -16.16 -15.32 25.39
N LEU A 392 -16.70 -14.35 24.64
CA LEU A 392 -15.95 -13.18 24.18
C LEU A 392 -15.46 -12.31 25.35
N ALA A 393 -16.35 -11.97 26.30
CA ALA A 393 -16.00 -11.21 27.48
C ALA A 393 -14.93 -11.93 28.33
N VAL A 394 -15.05 -13.25 28.50
CA VAL A 394 -14.05 -14.04 29.22
C VAL A 394 -12.68 -14.01 28.53
N CYS A 395 -12.64 -14.12 27.21
CA CYS A 395 -11.41 -14.00 26.43
C CYS A 395 -10.75 -12.62 26.59
N LEU A 396 -11.53 -11.53 26.49
CA LEU A 396 -11.02 -10.17 26.67
C LEU A 396 -10.52 -9.92 28.09
N ASP A 397 -11.30 -10.31 29.11
CA ASP A 397 -10.89 -10.21 30.51
C ASP A 397 -9.59 -10.98 30.76
N THR A 398 -9.43 -12.16 30.16
CA THR A 398 -8.22 -12.97 30.29
C THR A 398 -7.00 -12.30 29.64
N MET A 399 -7.17 -11.69 28.46
CA MET A 399 -6.09 -10.94 27.79
C MET A 399 -5.67 -9.71 28.60
N LEU A 400 -6.62 -8.95 29.14
CA LEU A 400 -6.33 -7.79 29.98
C LEU A 400 -5.70 -8.21 31.30
N GLN A 401 -6.20 -9.28 31.93
CA GLN A 401 -5.65 -9.80 33.19
C GLN A 401 -4.22 -10.30 33.02
N TYR A 402 -3.89 -10.91 31.88
CA TYR A 402 -2.53 -11.31 31.55
C TYR A 402 -1.56 -10.11 31.53
N GLU A 403 -2.04 -8.94 31.13
CA GLU A 403 -1.31 -7.66 31.19
C GLU A 403 -1.46 -6.93 32.54
N GLY A 404 -2.02 -7.60 33.56
CA GLY A 404 -2.20 -7.05 34.90
C GLY A 404 -3.37 -6.08 35.06
N ILE A 405 -4.26 -6.00 34.06
CA ILE A 405 -5.41 -5.09 34.05
C ILE A 405 -6.69 -5.87 34.38
N MET A 406 -7.38 -5.49 35.45
CA MET A 406 -8.69 -6.05 35.80
C MET A 406 -9.81 -5.15 35.27
N ARG A 407 -10.61 -5.69 34.35
CA ARG A 407 -11.82 -5.05 33.79
C ARG A 407 -12.99 -6.02 33.77
N ASN A 408 -14.19 -5.47 33.58
CA ASN A 408 -15.39 -6.22 33.29
C ASN A 408 -15.83 -5.88 31.87
N THR A 409 -15.26 -6.58 30.89
CA THR A 409 -15.46 -6.26 29.47
C THR A 409 -16.87 -6.57 28.98
N GLU A 410 -17.61 -7.46 29.66
CA GLU A 410 -19.03 -7.71 29.37
C GLU A 410 -19.87 -6.43 29.42
N TYR A 411 -19.63 -5.54 30.38
CA TYR A 411 -20.37 -4.26 30.45
C TYR A 411 -20.05 -3.34 29.25
N MET A 412 -18.80 -3.37 28.77
CA MET A 412 -18.34 -2.58 27.63
C MET A 412 -18.96 -3.12 26.33
N LEU A 413 -18.91 -4.44 26.13
CA LEU A 413 -19.56 -5.13 25.02
C LEU A 413 -21.07 -4.84 24.99
N ASN A 414 -21.75 -4.87 26.14
CA ASN A 414 -23.19 -4.57 26.23
C ASN A 414 -23.53 -3.10 25.92
N ARG A 415 -22.56 -2.18 26.00
CA ARG A 415 -22.71 -0.79 25.55
C ARG A 415 -22.46 -0.60 24.06
N GLY A 416 -21.99 -1.64 23.37
CA GLY A 416 -21.69 -1.62 21.95
C GLY A 416 -20.20 -1.42 21.62
N ASP A 417 -19.32 -1.38 22.63
CA ASP A 417 -17.88 -1.23 22.40
C ASP A 417 -17.34 -2.47 21.68
N THR A 418 -16.49 -2.25 20.67
CA THR A 418 -15.87 -3.32 19.87
C THR A 418 -14.65 -3.92 20.58
N ILE A 419 -14.19 -5.09 20.11
CA ILE A 419 -12.97 -5.73 20.64
C ILE A 419 -11.76 -4.79 20.54
N VAL A 420 -11.63 -4.08 19.42
CA VAL A 420 -10.52 -3.16 19.16
C VAL A 420 -10.56 -1.96 20.09
N GLU A 421 -11.74 -1.36 20.29
CA GLU A 421 -11.93 -0.25 21.23
C GLU A 421 -11.64 -0.69 22.68
N ILE A 422 -12.19 -1.82 23.12
CA ILE A 422 -11.98 -2.33 24.48
C ILE A 422 -10.49 -2.56 24.76
N LEU A 423 -9.78 -3.24 23.86
CA LEU A 423 -8.34 -3.49 24.06
C LEU A 423 -7.54 -2.18 23.97
N GLY A 424 -7.87 -1.31 23.01
CA GLY A 424 -7.14 -0.05 22.76
C GLY A 424 -7.28 0.96 23.90
N GLU A 425 -8.46 1.06 24.52
CA GLU A 425 -8.69 1.96 25.66
C GLU A 425 -8.02 1.46 26.96
N ASN A 426 -7.73 0.17 27.07
CA ASN A 426 -7.25 -0.43 28.32
C ASN A 426 -5.77 -0.80 28.30
N LEU A 427 -5.20 -1.16 27.15
CA LEU A 427 -3.80 -1.52 27.02
C LEU A 427 -2.94 -0.28 26.69
N GLU A 428 -2.57 0.47 27.72
CA GLU A 428 -1.67 1.62 27.57
C GLU A 428 -0.31 1.21 26.97
N GLY A 429 0.15 1.93 25.95
CA GLY A 429 1.42 1.62 25.28
C GLY A 429 1.39 0.34 24.45
N ALA A 430 0.20 -0.21 24.18
CA ALA A 430 0.03 -1.27 23.21
C ALA A 430 -0.79 -0.78 22.01
N ARG A 431 -0.51 -1.38 20.87
CA ARG A 431 -1.29 -1.23 19.66
C ARG A 431 -2.09 -2.49 19.42
N VAL A 432 -3.41 -2.35 19.29
CA VAL A 432 -4.29 -3.46 18.91
C VAL A 432 -4.15 -3.72 17.42
N LEU A 433 -4.11 -5.00 17.05
CA LEU A 433 -3.98 -5.45 15.66
C LEU A 433 -5.21 -6.28 15.30
N ASP A 434 -5.95 -5.84 14.29
CA ASP A 434 -6.97 -6.65 13.63
C ASP A 434 -6.30 -7.47 12.53
N LEU A 435 -6.21 -8.78 12.76
CA LEU A 435 -5.52 -9.72 11.88
C LEU A 435 -6.52 -10.60 11.14
N THR A 436 -7.74 -10.08 10.94
CA THR A 436 -8.78 -10.80 10.22
C THR A 436 -8.29 -11.16 8.82
N GLY A 437 -8.45 -12.43 8.43
CA GLY A 437 -7.99 -12.94 7.14
C GLY A 437 -6.53 -13.39 7.12
N CYS A 438 -5.74 -13.16 8.16
CA CYS A 438 -4.40 -13.74 8.26
C CYS A 438 -4.48 -15.25 8.53
N SER A 439 -3.57 -16.03 7.96
CA SER A 439 -3.49 -17.47 8.24
C SER A 439 -3.19 -17.76 9.72
N LEU A 440 -3.61 -18.94 10.21
CA LEU A 440 -3.22 -19.42 11.54
C LEU A 440 -1.70 -19.39 11.72
N ASP A 441 -0.94 -19.80 10.70
CA ASP A 441 0.53 -19.80 10.74
C ASP A 441 1.10 -18.39 11.00
N ALA A 442 0.53 -17.36 10.35
CA ALA A 442 0.96 -15.98 10.53
C ALA A 442 0.74 -15.49 11.97
N VAL A 443 -0.42 -15.79 12.58
CA VAL A 443 -0.75 -15.29 13.93
C VAL A 443 -0.01 -16.00 15.06
N LEU A 444 0.53 -17.21 14.82
CA LEU A 444 1.42 -17.87 15.80
C LEU A 444 2.71 -17.09 16.07
N TYR A 445 3.05 -16.09 15.24
CA TYR A 445 4.11 -15.13 15.53
C TYR A 445 3.90 -14.43 16.90
N TYR A 446 2.68 -13.97 17.18
CA TYR A 446 2.35 -13.26 18.43
C TYR A 446 2.39 -14.19 19.63
N ILE A 447 1.92 -15.43 19.47
CA ILE A 447 2.04 -16.47 20.50
C ILE A 447 3.51 -16.74 20.83
N ASN A 448 4.40 -16.74 19.83
CA ASN A 448 5.84 -16.89 20.05
C ASN A 448 6.49 -15.68 20.75
N LYS A 449 5.80 -14.54 20.82
CA LYS A 449 6.18 -13.35 21.59
C LYS A 449 5.50 -13.29 22.96
N ASP A 450 4.89 -14.40 23.39
CA ASP A 450 4.11 -14.50 24.62
C ASP A 450 2.91 -13.53 24.66
N ILE A 451 2.28 -13.29 23.51
CA ILE A 451 1.08 -12.47 23.36
C ILE A 451 -0.08 -13.38 22.90
N PRO A 452 -1.18 -13.48 23.65
CA PRO A 452 -2.33 -14.30 23.25
C PRO A 452 -3.06 -13.71 22.04
N VAL A 453 -3.68 -14.59 21.24
CA VAL A 453 -4.50 -14.18 20.08
C VAL A 453 -5.93 -14.60 20.34
N LEU A 454 -6.86 -13.65 20.26
CA LEU A 454 -8.29 -13.91 20.32
C LEU A 454 -8.79 -14.32 18.93
N ALA A 455 -9.49 -15.44 18.86
CA ALA A 455 -10.15 -15.92 17.66
C ALA A 455 -11.67 -15.87 17.86
N SER A 456 -12.37 -15.07 17.05
CA SER A 456 -13.83 -15.02 17.04
C SER A 456 -14.41 -16.07 16.10
N LEU A 457 -15.51 -16.71 16.50
CA LEU A 457 -16.21 -17.73 15.74
C LEU A 457 -17.56 -17.20 15.23
N ASN A 458 -18.07 -17.81 14.16
CA ASN A 458 -19.31 -17.42 13.47
C ASN A 458 -20.56 -17.61 14.34
N ASP A 459 -20.51 -18.50 15.34
CA ASP A 459 -21.59 -18.74 16.30
C ASP A 459 -21.64 -17.69 17.42
N GLY A 460 -20.77 -16.68 17.38
CA GLY A 460 -20.65 -15.63 18.38
C GLY A 460 -19.74 -15.99 19.55
N ASN A 461 -19.20 -17.21 19.59
CA ASN A 461 -18.21 -17.59 20.59
C ASN A 461 -16.80 -17.07 20.26
N ALA A 462 -15.93 -17.05 21.27
CA ALA A 462 -14.52 -16.74 21.07
C ALA A 462 -13.63 -17.68 21.88
N VAL A 463 -12.43 -17.94 21.36
CA VAL A 463 -11.38 -18.71 22.03
C VAL A 463 -10.08 -17.92 22.03
N LEU A 464 -9.18 -18.19 22.97
CA LEU A 464 -7.80 -17.70 22.90
C LEU A 464 -6.87 -18.79 22.40
N ILE A 465 -6.07 -18.46 21.40
CA ILE A 465 -4.86 -19.21 21.07
C ILE A 465 -3.79 -18.76 22.07
N ILE A 466 -3.23 -19.70 22.81
CA ILE A 466 -2.24 -19.41 23.87
C ILE A 466 -0.97 -20.25 23.74
N GLY A 467 -0.88 -21.13 22.75
CA GLY A 467 0.30 -21.94 22.52
C GLY A 467 0.24 -22.72 21.21
N PHE A 468 1.37 -23.28 20.83
CA PHE A 468 1.50 -24.15 19.68
C PHE A 468 2.73 -25.07 19.81
N ASN A 469 2.73 -26.13 19.02
CA ASN A 469 3.88 -26.93 18.64
C ASN A 469 3.71 -27.41 17.19
N GLU A 470 4.61 -28.25 16.69
CA GLU A 470 4.57 -28.76 15.32
C GLU A 470 3.26 -29.46 14.94
N LEU A 471 2.54 -30.03 15.90
CA LEU A 471 1.38 -30.86 15.65
C LEU A 471 0.07 -30.27 16.17
N ASN A 472 0.11 -29.28 17.08
CA ASN A 472 -1.07 -28.82 17.80
C ASN A 472 -1.00 -27.33 18.12
N THR A 473 -2.17 -26.69 18.17
CA THR A 473 -2.39 -25.45 18.92
C THR A 473 -2.78 -25.78 20.36
N VAL A 474 -2.63 -24.81 21.26
CA VAL A 474 -3.20 -24.83 22.60
C VAL A 474 -4.22 -23.71 22.70
N LEU A 475 -5.47 -24.10 22.92
CA LEU A 475 -6.61 -23.20 22.97
C LEU A 475 -7.14 -23.09 24.40
N MET A 476 -7.51 -21.89 24.81
CA MET A 476 -8.37 -21.64 25.96
C MET A 476 -9.76 -21.31 25.41
N ASP A 477 -10.69 -22.25 25.61
CA ASP A 477 -12.10 -22.09 25.26
C ASP A 477 -12.90 -21.92 26.56
N PRO A 478 -13.57 -20.77 26.75
CA PRO A 478 -14.42 -20.53 27.91
C PRO A 478 -15.56 -21.54 28.13
N LEU A 479 -15.94 -22.30 27.10
CA LEU A 479 -16.94 -23.37 27.20
C LEU A 479 -16.35 -24.67 27.77
N VAL A 480 -15.05 -24.90 27.57
CA VAL A 480 -14.32 -26.08 28.08
C VAL A 480 -13.73 -25.80 29.47
N GLY A 481 -13.33 -24.55 29.71
CA GLY A 481 -12.79 -24.06 30.98
C GLY A 481 -11.28 -24.18 31.11
N GLU A 482 -10.73 -25.37 30.84
CA GLU A 482 -9.28 -25.62 30.91
C GLU A 482 -8.64 -25.62 29.51
N PRO A 483 -7.39 -25.11 29.35
CA PRO A 483 -6.70 -25.14 28.08
C PRO A 483 -6.48 -26.55 27.56
N PHE A 484 -6.74 -26.76 26.28
CA PHE A 484 -6.62 -28.07 25.63
C PHE A 484 -5.84 -27.95 24.32
N LYS A 485 -5.36 -29.10 23.84
CA LYS A 485 -4.65 -29.19 22.56
C LYS A 485 -5.63 -29.55 21.46
N LYS A 486 -5.55 -28.86 20.33
CA LYS A 486 -6.25 -29.19 19.09
C LYS A 486 -5.23 -29.40 17.98
N GLY A 487 -5.44 -30.37 17.09
CA GLY A 487 -4.53 -30.65 15.98
C GLY A 487 -4.31 -29.40 15.13
N MET A 488 -3.10 -29.20 14.61
CA MET A 488 -2.76 -28.00 13.85
C MET A 488 -3.68 -27.84 12.63
N ASN A 489 -3.84 -28.90 11.83
CA ASN A 489 -4.72 -28.87 10.66
C ASN A 489 -6.19 -28.64 11.04
N ASP A 490 -6.68 -29.34 12.08
CA ASP A 490 -8.05 -29.13 12.58
C ASP A 490 -8.28 -27.70 13.08
N SER A 491 -7.24 -27.05 13.60
CA SER A 491 -7.30 -25.66 14.05
C SER A 491 -7.31 -24.72 12.84
N THR A 492 -6.47 -24.98 11.84
CA THR A 492 -6.44 -24.23 10.59
C THR A 492 -7.81 -24.26 9.92
N GLU A 493 -8.37 -25.45 9.68
CA GLU A 493 -9.69 -25.63 9.06
C GLU A 493 -10.78 -24.94 9.88
N MET A 494 -10.79 -25.16 11.21
CA MET A 494 -11.76 -24.50 12.09
C MET A 494 -11.69 -22.97 11.98
N PHE A 495 -10.50 -22.37 11.99
CA PHE A 495 -10.40 -20.91 11.91
C PHE A 495 -10.68 -20.38 10.50
N GLU A 496 -10.28 -21.08 9.44
CA GLU A 496 -10.57 -20.72 8.04
C GLU A 496 -12.08 -20.74 7.76
N GLU A 497 -12.82 -21.74 8.26
CA GLU A 497 -14.28 -21.81 8.17
C GLU A 497 -14.97 -20.66 8.93
N ASN A 498 -14.30 -20.11 9.95
CA ASN A 498 -14.71 -18.93 10.70
C ASN A 498 -14.07 -17.63 10.17
N GLY A 499 -13.41 -17.71 9.01
CA GLY A 499 -12.75 -16.64 8.27
C GLY A 499 -11.61 -15.93 8.98
N ASN A 500 -10.87 -16.67 9.81
CA ASN A 500 -9.62 -16.25 10.42
C ASN A 500 -9.71 -14.91 11.15
N ARG A 501 -10.74 -14.76 12.00
CA ARG A 501 -11.00 -13.54 12.78
C ARG A 501 -10.10 -13.43 14.00
N PHE A 502 -8.88 -12.99 13.77
CA PHE A 502 -7.88 -12.89 14.82
C PHE A 502 -7.71 -11.46 15.28
N ILE A 503 -7.73 -11.23 16.59
CA ILE A 503 -7.36 -9.95 17.19
C ILE A 503 -6.31 -10.19 18.25
N THR A 504 -5.27 -9.35 18.23
CA THR A 504 -4.20 -9.37 19.22
C THR A 504 -3.69 -7.96 19.46
N TYR A 505 -2.55 -7.82 20.14
CA TYR A 505 -1.91 -6.53 20.34
C TYR A 505 -0.39 -6.68 20.25
N MET A 506 0.30 -5.56 20.15
CA MET A 506 1.75 -5.46 20.21
C MET A 506 2.11 -4.33 21.16
N LYS A 507 3.12 -4.53 22.01
CA LYS A 507 3.67 -3.47 22.87
C LYS A 507 4.53 -2.53 22.04
N GLU A 508 4.30 -1.22 22.15
CA GLU A 508 5.05 -0.16 21.47
C GLU A 508 6.07 0.54 22.36
#